data_AF-A0A3M7QGV1-F1
#
_entry.id   AF-A0A3M7QGV1-F1
#
_cell.length_a   1.000
_cell.length_b   1.000
_cell.length_c   1.000
_cell.angle_alpha   90.00
_cell.angle_beta   90.00
_cell.angle_gamma   90.00
#
_symmetry.space_group_name_H-M   'P 1'
#
loop_
_entity.id
_entity.type
_entity.pdbx_description
1 polymer ?
#
loop_
_entity_poly.entity_id
_entity_poly.type
_entity_poly.pdbx_seq_one_letter_code
_entity_poly.pdbx_strand_id
1 'polypeptide(L)'
;MADKHSNVSCDLCHIKEFNSYRYKCLNCQDFDLCSFCFECHLEFDDHKMDHLMVKFDSPNNFCGFTIENNTQVNLEFIKQKFQGKRHEEICNACGYRIHGVNLK
;
A
#
# COMPACT_ATOMS: atom_id res chain seq x y z
N MET A 1 -6.58 4.61 15.27
CA MET A 1 -7.56 3.50 15.21
C MET A 1 -7.73 3.22 13.72
N ALA A 2 -7.48 2.00 13.24
CA ALA A 2 -7.72 1.69 11.82
C ALA A 2 -9.23 1.68 11.56
N ASP A 3 -9.69 2.36 10.52
CA ASP A 3 -11.11 2.37 10.16
C ASP A 3 -11.51 1.03 9.51
N LYS A 4 -12.76 0.63 9.70
CA LYS A 4 -13.29 -0.63 9.15
C LYS A 4 -13.30 -0.63 7.62
N HIS A 5 -12.72 -1.67 7.01
CA HIS A 5 -12.75 -1.88 5.56
C HIS A 5 -13.94 -2.77 5.13
N SER A 6 -15.15 -2.22 5.12
CA SER A 6 -16.40 -2.99 4.92
C SER A 6 -16.63 -3.57 3.51
N ASN A 7 -15.87 -3.17 2.49
CA ASN A 7 -16.06 -3.62 1.10
C ASN A 7 -14.83 -4.36 0.55
N VAL A 8 -14.01 -4.91 1.44
CA VAL A 8 -12.75 -5.58 1.08
C VAL A 8 -12.67 -6.90 1.83
N SER A 9 -12.20 -7.93 1.14
CA SER A 9 -11.82 -9.22 1.71
C SER A 9 -10.32 -9.43 1.61
N CYS A 10 -9.75 -10.15 2.57
CA CYS A 10 -8.40 -10.66 2.42
C CYS A 10 -8.40 -11.84 1.44
N ASP A 11 -7.58 -11.80 0.40
CA ASP A 11 -7.52 -12.86 -0.61
C ASP A 11 -6.87 -14.16 -0.09
N LEU A 12 -6.14 -14.09 1.04
CA LEU A 12 -5.51 -15.26 1.66
C LEU A 12 -6.39 -15.99 2.66
N CYS A 13 -6.89 -15.29 3.67
CA CYS A 13 -7.70 -15.91 4.74
C CYS A 13 -9.20 -15.75 4.52
N HIS A 14 -9.61 -15.05 3.45
CA HIS A 14 -11.01 -14.80 3.08
C HIS A 14 -11.84 -14.10 4.15
N ILE A 15 -11.21 -13.51 5.16
CA ILE A 15 -11.91 -12.69 6.14
C ILE A 15 -12.43 -11.44 5.44
N LYS A 16 -13.74 -11.22 5.58
CA LYS A 16 -14.42 -10.02 5.09
C LYS A 16 -14.43 -8.97 6.18
N GLU A 17 -14.44 -7.71 5.77
CA GLU A 17 -14.74 -6.59 6.66
C GLU A 17 -13.86 -6.51 7.92
N PHE A 18 -12.55 -6.48 7.75
CA PHE A 18 -11.61 -6.44 8.88
C PHE A 18 -11.41 -5.02 9.45
N ASN A 19 -11.27 -4.92 10.77
CA ASN A 19 -10.99 -3.68 11.51
C ASN A 19 -9.48 -3.42 11.67
N SER A 20 -8.68 -3.85 10.69
CA SER A 20 -7.22 -3.72 10.67
C SER A 20 -6.77 -3.02 9.40
N TYR A 21 -5.48 -2.75 9.25
CA TYR A 21 -4.95 -2.15 8.02
C TYR A 21 -5.15 -3.09 6.83
N ARG A 22 -5.52 -2.50 5.70
CA ARG A 22 -5.57 -3.18 4.39
C ARG A 22 -4.24 -2.98 3.67
N TYR A 23 -3.71 -4.06 3.11
CA TYR A 23 -2.48 -4.04 2.31
C TYR A 23 -2.81 -4.48 0.89
N LYS A 24 -2.70 -3.55 -0.07
CA LYS A 24 -2.93 -3.86 -1.49
C LYS A 24 -1.61 -4.14 -2.20
N CYS A 25 -1.53 -5.26 -2.90
CA CYS A 25 -0.42 -5.56 -3.78
C CYS A 25 -0.55 -4.76 -5.08
N LEU A 26 0.52 -4.08 -5.48
CA LEU A 26 0.56 -3.33 -6.72
C LEU A 26 1.04 -4.18 -7.92
N ASN A 27 1.66 -5.32 -7.65
CA ASN A 27 2.15 -6.25 -8.67
C ASN A 27 1.09 -7.28 -9.08
N CYS A 28 0.23 -7.69 -8.15
CA CYS A 28 -0.82 -8.68 -8.40
C CYS A 28 -2.14 -8.00 -8.81
N GLN A 29 -2.92 -8.67 -9.64
CA GLN A 29 -4.24 -8.18 -10.04
C GLN A 29 -5.21 -8.32 -8.86
N ASP A 30 -5.71 -7.18 -8.39
CA ASP A 30 -6.73 -7.05 -7.35
C ASP A 30 -6.49 -7.88 -6.08
N PHE A 31 -5.25 -7.89 -5.59
CA PHE A 31 -4.87 -8.68 -4.42
C PHE A 31 -4.73 -7.81 -3.17
N ASP A 32 -5.48 -8.15 -2.13
CA ASP A 32 -5.66 -7.42 -0.90
C ASP A 32 -5.46 -8.34 0.32
N LEU A 33 -4.67 -7.88 1.29
CA LEU A 33 -4.35 -8.59 2.52
C LEU A 33 -4.82 -7.82 3.75
N CYS A 34 -5.23 -8.56 4.78
CA CYS A 34 -5.36 -8.01 6.13
C CYS A 34 -3.99 -7.91 6.81
N SER A 35 -3.91 -7.18 7.93
CA SER A 35 -2.64 -7.00 8.65
C SER A 35 -1.99 -8.32 9.07
N PHE A 36 -2.78 -9.28 9.55
CA PHE A 36 -2.27 -10.59 9.97
C PHE A 36 -1.59 -11.35 8.82
N CYS A 37 -2.26 -11.45 7.67
CA CYS A 37 -1.71 -12.17 6.53
C CYS A 37 -0.45 -11.51 5.96
N PHE A 38 -0.42 -10.17 5.98
CA PHE A 38 0.77 -9.41 5.60
C PHE A 38 1.94 -9.65 6.59
N GLU A 39 1.70 -9.55 7.89
CA GLU A 39 2.73 -9.72 8.94
C GLU A 39 3.27 -11.15 9.03
N CYS A 40 2.44 -12.16 8.74
CA CYS A 40 2.86 -13.55 8.65
C CYS A 40 3.68 -13.88 7.39
N HIS A 41 3.92 -12.90 6.51
CA HIS A 41 4.69 -13.05 5.28
C HIS A 41 4.19 -14.20 4.39
N LEU A 42 2.86 -14.33 4.26
CA LEU A 42 2.25 -15.44 3.54
C LEU A 42 2.25 -15.21 2.03
N GLU A 43 2.84 -16.13 1.28
CA GLU A 43 2.81 -16.15 -0.18
C GLU A 43 1.68 -17.06 -0.71
N PHE A 44 1.08 -16.69 -1.83
CA PHE A 44 0.05 -17.50 -2.48
C PHE A 44 -0.08 -17.17 -3.96
N ASP A 45 -0.16 -18.21 -4.78
CA ASP A 45 -0.21 -18.10 -6.24
C ASP A 45 0.92 -17.18 -6.76
N ASP A 46 0.57 -16.14 -7.52
CA ASP A 46 1.52 -15.14 -8.02
C ASP A 46 2.00 -14.14 -6.96
N HIS A 47 1.40 -14.08 -5.77
CA HIS A 47 1.81 -13.12 -4.73
C HIS A 47 3.08 -13.55 -3.99
N LYS A 48 4.06 -12.63 -3.95
CA LYS A 48 5.37 -12.76 -3.28
C LYS A 48 5.64 -11.61 -2.33
N MET A 49 6.47 -11.85 -1.32
CA MET A 49 6.79 -10.84 -0.29
C MET A 49 7.68 -9.69 -0.79
N ASP A 50 8.33 -9.85 -1.93
CA ASP A 50 9.09 -8.79 -2.59
C ASP A 50 8.22 -7.87 -3.49
N HIS A 51 6.92 -8.18 -3.63
CA HIS A 51 5.99 -7.33 -4.34
C HIS A 51 5.75 -6.02 -3.58
N LEU A 52 5.52 -4.95 -4.34
CA LEU A 52 5.22 -3.64 -3.79
C LEU A 52 3.83 -3.65 -3.15
N MET A 53 3.79 -3.37 -1.85
CA MET A 53 2.57 -3.32 -1.06
C MET A 53 2.26 -1.89 -0.63
N VAL A 54 1.00 -1.49 -0.72
CA VAL A 54 0.50 -0.21 -0.21
C VAL A 54 -0.40 -0.45 0.98
N LYS A 55 -0.11 0.25 2.08
CA LYS A 55 -0.90 0.23 3.30
C LYS A 55 -2.00 1.29 3.26
N PHE A 56 -3.22 0.87 3.52
CA PHE A 56 -4.37 1.73 3.75
C PHE A 56 -4.65 1.83 5.24
N ASP A 57 -4.68 3.08 5.74
CA ASP A 57 -5.05 3.40 7.12
C ASP A 57 -6.57 3.47 7.30
N SER A 58 -7.28 3.82 6.22
CA SER A 58 -8.75 3.83 6.12
C SER A 58 -9.19 3.63 4.65
N PRO A 59 -10.48 3.42 4.34
CA PRO A 59 -10.93 3.11 2.98
C PRO A 59 -10.48 4.08 1.88
N ASN A 60 -10.32 5.36 2.23
CA ASN A 60 -9.88 6.41 1.30
C ASN A 60 -8.59 7.09 1.75
N ASN A 61 -7.80 6.43 2.60
CA ASN A 61 -6.50 6.94 3.03
C ASN A 61 -5.44 5.85 2.91
N PHE A 62 -4.39 6.14 2.17
CA PHE A 62 -3.23 5.27 2.07
C PHE A 62 -1.96 6.07 2.33
N CYS A 63 -1.06 5.55 3.18
CA CYS A 63 0.18 6.22 3.56
C CYS A 63 0.00 7.70 3.96
N GLY A 64 -1.10 8.03 4.66
CA GLY A 64 -1.44 9.41 5.04
C GLY A 64 -2.02 10.31 3.93
N PHE A 65 -2.19 9.80 2.70
CA PHE A 65 -2.79 10.53 1.59
C PHE A 65 -4.27 10.18 1.43
N THR A 66 -5.13 11.20 1.48
CA THR A 66 -6.55 11.05 1.19
C THR A 66 -6.79 10.99 -0.33
N ILE A 67 -7.63 10.05 -0.76
CA ILE A 67 -8.06 9.87 -2.16
C ILE A 67 -9.57 10.02 -2.30
N GLU A 68 -10.04 10.22 -3.52
CA GLU A 68 -11.47 10.22 -3.83
C GLU A 68 -12.06 8.81 -3.69
N ASN A 69 -13.35 8.74 -3.36
CA ASN A 69 -14.07 7.47 -3.26
C ASN A 69 -13.90 6.64 -4.54
N ASN A 70 -13.68 5.33 -4.40
CA ASN A 70 -13.48 4.37 -5.50
C ASN A 70 -12.23 4.60 -6.36
N THR A 71 -11.28 5.45 -5.93
CA THR A 71 -9.99 5.57 -6.61
C THR A 71 -9.23 4.24 -6.53
N GLN A 72 -8.85 3.70 -7.67
CA GLN A 72 -8.00 2.51 -7.73
C GLN A 72 -6.53 2.90 -7.58
N VAL A 73 -5.94 2.53 -6.45
CA VAL A 73 -4.51 2.70 -6.22
C VAL A 73 -3.77 1.53 -6.85
N ASN A 74 -3.24 1.76 -8.05
CA ASN A 74 -2.38 0.82 -8.78
C ASN A 74 -1.02 1.47 -9.09
N LEU A 75 -0.11 0.74 -9.75
CA LEU A 75 1.21 1.25 -10.11
C LEU A 75 1.14 2.55 -10.94
N GLU A 76 0.19 2.68 -11.86
CA GLU A 76 0.07 3.86 -12.71
C GLU A 76 -0.38 5.09 -11.91
N PHE A 77 -1.37 4.91 -11.03
CA PHE A 77 -1.79 5.95 -10.10
C PHE A 77 -0.63 6.43 -9.23
N ILE A 78 0.16 5.51 -8.67
CA ILE A 78 1.32 5.85 -7.82
C ILE A 78 2.37 6.62 -8.63
N LYS A 79 2.70 6.16 -9.85
CA LYS A 79 3.63 6.85 -10.75
C LYS A 79 3.18 8.27 -11.04
N GLN A 80 1.90 8.47 -11.36
CA GLN A 80 1.33 9.78 -11.65
C GLN A 80 1.30 10.67 -10.41
N LYS A 81 0.80 10.15 -9.28
CA LYS A 81 0.64 10.88 -8.01
C LYS A 81 1.95 11.44 -7.50
N PHE A 82 3.03 10.68 -7.65
CA PHE A 82 4.36 11.04 -7.17
C PHE A 82 5.32 11.46 -8.29
N GLN A 83 4.81 11.65 -9.50
CA GLN A 83 5.62 12.11 -10.63
C GLN A 83 6.28 13.45 -10.29
N GLY A 84 7.61 13.50 -10.38
CA GLY A 84 8.37 14.73 -10.12
C GLY A 84 8.42 15.17 -8.65
N LYS A 85 7.82 14.41 -7.72
CA LYS A 85 8.04 14.62 -6.27
C LYS A 85 9.49 14.26 -5.93
N ARG A 86 10.08 15.06 -5.06
CA ARG A 86 11.47 14.94 -4.64
C ARG A 86 11.52 14.92 -3.12
N HIS A 87 12.40 14.11 -2.58
CA HIS A 87 12.80 14.23 -1.20
C HIS A 87 13.56 15.53 -1.00
N GLU A 88 13.15 16.32 -0.02
CA GLU A 88 13.93 17.48 0.42
C GLU A 88 15.21 17.04 1.19
N GLU A 89 15.26 15.77 1.57
CA GLU A 89 16.35 15.16 2.32
C GLU A 89 17.56 14.80 1.45
N ILE A 90 18.73 14.80 2.09
CA ILE A 90 20.03 14.49 1.50
C ILE A 90 20.49 13.14 2.08
N CYS A 91 21.06 12.28 1.23
CA CYS A 91 21.65 11.03 1.71
C CYS A 91 22.85 11.32 2.62
N ASN A 92 22.77 10.89 3.89
CA ASN A 92 23.83 11.11 4.88
C ASN A 92 25.18 10.46 4.49
N ALA A 93 25.17 9.44 3.64
CA ALA A 93 26.38 8.73 3.23
C ALA A 93 27.11 9.39 2.05
N CYS A 94 26.38 9.90 1.05
CA CYS A 94 26.98 10.43 -0.19
C CYS A 94 26.73 11.93 -0.43
N GLY A 95 25.90 12.58 0.37
CA GLY A 95 25.61 14.02 0.24
C GLY A 95 24.74 14.39 -0.97
N TYR A 96 24.28 13.41 -1.76
CA TYR A 96 23.38 13.66 -2.88
C TYR A 96 21.91 13.76 -2.42
N ARG A 97 21.15 14.59 -3.13
CA ARG A 97 19.68 14.67 -2.94
C ARG A 97 19.04 13.33 -3.27
N ILE A 98 18.18 12.86 -2.37
CA ILE A 98 17.44 11.62 -2.60
C ILE A 98 16.33 11.91 -3.62
N HIS A 99 16.28 11.12 -4.68
CA HIS A 99 15.23 11.20 -5.70
C HIS A 99 14.13 10.20 -5.36
N GLY A 100 12.87 10.64 -5.36
CA GLY A 100 11.70 9.81 -5.05
C GLY A 100 10.87 10.36 -3.90
N VAL A 101 10.07 9.48 -3.30
CA VAL A 101 9.15 9.76 -2.18
C VAL A 101 9.35 8.73 -1.07
N ASN A 102 9.48 9.16 0.19
CA ASN A 102 9.30 8.31 1.37
C ASN A 102 7.82 8.04 1.47
N LEU A 103 7.46 6.78 1.35
CA LEU A 103 6.20 6.30 1.89
C LEU A 103 6.53 5.85 3.31
N LYS A 104 6.13 6.65 4.30
CA LYS A 104 6.23 6.30 5.72
C LYS A 104 5.14 5.29 6.09
#